data_AF-A0A1H8R1S1-F1
#
_entry.id   AF-A0A1H8R1S1-F1
#
_cell.length_a   1.000
_cell.length_b   1.000
_cell.length_c   1.000
_cell.angle_alpha   90.00
_cell.angle_beta   90.00
_cell.angle_gamma   90.00
#
_symmetry.space_group_name_H-M   'P 1'
#
loop_
_entity.id
_entity.type
_entity.pdbx_description
1 polymer ?
#
loop_
_entity_poly.entity_id
_entity_poly.type
_entity_poly.pdbx_seq_one_letter_code
_entity_poly.pdbx_strand_id
1 'polypeptide(L)' 'MARKMIDCRTMPSDINCTLTIAGEEEEVLDAAVMHAVAKHGHEDTPELRETIRGGLVAAEPALA' A
#
# COMPACT_ATOMS: atom_id res chain seq x y z
N MET A 1 -4.42 -9.52 13.68
CA MET A 1 -5.54 -10.07 12.88
C MET A 1 -4.92 -10.87 11.74
N ALA A 2 -5.62 -11.21 10.65
CA ALA A 2 -4.90 -11.70 9.46
C ALA A 2 -4.11 -10.52 8.87
N ARG A 3 -2.78 -10.66 8.74
CA ARG A 3 -1.91 -9.61 8.19
C ARG A 3 -2.26 -9.32 6.73
N LYS A 4 -2.10 -8.05 6.34
CA LYS A 4 -2.31 -7.56 4.98
C LYS A 4 -0.99 -7.16 4.35
N MET A 5 -1.00 -7.09 3.02
CA MET A 5 0.08 -6.50 2.26
C MET A 5 -0.45 -5.71 1.07
N ILE A 6 0.38 -4.80 0.58
CA ILE A 6 0.22 -4.14 -0.71
C ILE A 6 1.50 -4.27 -1.51
N ASP A 7 1.38 -4.63 -2.78
CA ASP A 7 2.50 -4.72 -3.71
C ASP A 7 2.41 -3.57 -4.73
N CYS A 8 3.36 -2.64 -4.68
CA CYS A 8 3.37 -1.51 -5.60
C CYS A 8 3.53 -1.93 -7.07
N ARG A 9 4.03 -3.15 -7.34
CA ARG A 9 4.16 -3.68 -8.71
C ARG A 9 2.81 -3.98 -9.36
N THR A 10 1.76 -4.16 -8.57
CA THR A 10 0.40 -4.40 -9.07
C THR A 10 -0.40 -3.09 -9.23
N MET A 11 0.19 -1.96 -8.85
CA MET A 11 -0.42 -0.64 -8.96
C MET A 11 0.11 0.10 -10.19
N PRO A 12 -0.70 0.98 -10.81
CA PRO A 12 -0.19 1.94 -11.78
C PRO A 12 0.90 2.81 -11.12
N SER A 13 2.07 2.91 -11.74
CA SER A 13 3.20 3.64 -11.16
C SER A 13 4.12 4.20 -12.25
N ASP A 14 4.30 5.52 -12.28
CA ASP A 14 5.22 6.19 -13.20
C ASP A 14 6.70 5.93 -12.85
N ILE A 15 7.00 5.70 -11.57
CA ILE A 15 8.37 5.48 -11.08
C ILE A 15 8.78 4.00 -11.00
N ASN A 16 7.95 3.08 -11.51
CA ASN A 16 8.15 1.63 -11.42
C ASN A 16 8.48 1.14 -10.00
N CYS A 17 7.70 1.55 -8.99
CA CYS A 17 7.96 1.17 -7.60
C CYS A 17 7.86 -0.36 -7.40
N THR A 18 8.87 -0.95 -6.76
CA THR A 18 8.94 -2.40 -6.51
C THR A 18 8.72 -2.79 -5.05
N LEU A 19 8.27 -1.85 -4.21
CA LEU A 19 8.07 -2.11 -2.79
C LEU A 19 6.85 -2.99 -2.54
N THR A 20 6.96 -3.81 -1.51
CA THR A 20 5.83 -4.51 -0.90
C THR A 20 5.84 -4.17 0.59
N ILE A 21 4.69 -3.77 1.13
CA ILE A 21 4.53 -3.38 2.54
C ILE A 21 3.54 -4.35 3.18
N ALA A 22 3.88 -4.93 4.34
CA ALA A 22 3.05 -5.91 5.03
C ALA A 22 3.00 -5.69 6.55
N GLY A 23 1.84 -5.92 7.17
CA GLY A 23 1.54 -5.56 8.57
C GLY A 23 0.07 -5.77 8.91
N GLU A 24 -0.42 -5.18 9.99
CA GLU A 24 -1.87 -5.07 10.21
C GLU A 24 -2.47 -4.07 9.19
N GLU A 25 -3.76 -4.20 8.87
CA GLU A 25 -4.40 -3.49 7.77
C GLU A 25 -4.20 -1.96 7.83
N GLU A 26 -4.45 -1.35 8.98
CA GLU A 26 -4.34 0.11 9.15
C GLU A 26 -2.87 0.57 9.14
N GLU A 27 -1.93 -0.24 9.65
CA GLU A 27 -0.49 0.07 9.59
C GLU A 27 0.00 0.10 8.13
N VAL A 28 -0.42 -0.89 7.33
CA VAL A 28 -0.07 -0.98 5.91
C VAL A 28 -0.70 0.17 5.14
N LEU A 29 -1.97 0.51 5.43
CA LEU A 29 -2.65 1.63 4.78
C LEU A 29 -1.92 2.94 5.04
N ASP A 30 -1.62 3.27 6.29
CA ASP A 30 -0.90 4.50 6.63
C ASP A 30 0.48 4.55 6.00
N ALA A 31 1.24 3.46 6.05
CA ALA A 31 2.56 3.38 5.43
C ALA A 31 2.50 3.54 3.90
N ALA A 32 1.52 2.92 3.25
CA ALA A 32 1.32 3.00 1.81
C ALA A 32 0.89 4.41 1.36
N VAL A 33 0.02 5.08 2.12
CA VAL A 33 -0.38 6.47 1.86
C VAL A 33 0.80 7.41 2.01
N MET A 34 1.58 7.29 3.10
CA MET A 34 2.79 8.09 3.27
C MET A 34 3.79 7.87 2.12
N HIS A 35 3.94 6.63 1.65
CA HIS A 35 4.77 6.32 0.49
C HIS A 35 4.23 6.96 -0.80
N ALA A 36 2.92 6.84 -1.06
CA ALA A 36 2.26 7.44 -2.21
C ALA A 36 2.45 8.96 -2.25
N VAL A 37 2.31 9.64 -1.12
CA VAL A 37 2.55 11.09 -1.02
C VAL A 37 4.03 11.42 -1.25
N ALA A 38 4.93 10.79 -0.49
CA ALA A 38 6.34 11.18 -0.48
C ALA A 38 7.13 10.75 -1.73
N LYS A 39 6.72 9.68 -2.43
CA LYS A 39 7.44 9.12 -3.57
C LYS A 39 6.72 9.27 -4.90
N HIS A 40 5.39 9.28 -4.89
CA HIS A 40 4.58 9.43 -6.12
C HIS A 40 3.93 10.82 -6.21
N GLY A 41 4.03 11.65 -5.18
CA GLY A 41 3.54 13.03 -5.20
C GLY A 41 2.01 13.14 -5.11
N HIS A 42 1.32 12.08 -4.68
CA HIS A 42 -0.11 12.12 -4.44
C HIS A 42 -0.45 12.99 -3.21
N GLU A 43 -1.70 13.41 -3.12
CA GLU A 43 -2.23 14.10 -1.93
C GLU A 43 -2.91 13.08 -1.01
N ASP A 44 -2.75 13.23 0.31
CA ASP A 44 -3.45 12.40 1.29
C ASP A 44 -4.93 12.81 1.35
N THR A 45 -5.74 12.15 0.52
CA THR A 45 -7.18 12.35 0.44
C THR A 45 -7.93 11.08 0.82
N PRO A 46 -9.20 11.18 1.28
CA PRO A 46 -10.02 10.01 1.55
C PRO A 46 -10.10 9.04 0.34
N GLU A 47 -10.18 9.58 -0.88
CA GLU A 47 -10.25 8.81 -2.12
C GLU A 47 -8.94 8.03 -2.39
N LEU A 48 -7.78 8.62 -2.11
CA LEU A 48 -6.50 7.91 -2.19
C LEU A 48 -6.46 6.76 -1.20
N ARG A 49 -6.88 7.02 0.05
CA ARG A 49 -6.91 6.01 1.11
C ARG A 49 -7.84 4.86 0.77
N GLU A 50 -9.02 5.12 0.21
CA GLU A 50 -9.93 4.07 -0.25
C GLU A 50 -9.37 3.27 -1.43
N THR A 51 -8.71 3.93 -2.37
CA THR A 51 -8.04 3.27 -3.51
C THR A 51 -6.96 2.31 -3.03
N ILE A 52 -6.09 2.76 -2.12
CA ILE A 52 -5.02 1.94 -1.53
C ILE A 52 -5.63 0.79 -0.71
N ARG A 53 -6.66 1.06 0.09
CA ARG A 53 -7.37 0.04 0.88
C ARG A 53 -7.95 -1.06 -0.01
N GLY A 54 -8.50 -0.71 -1.17
CA GLY A 54 -9.01 -1.67 -2.16
C GLY A 54 -7.94 -2.57 -2.78
N GLY A 55 -6.67 -2.14 -2.75
CA GLY A 55 -5.53 -2.92 -3.21
C GLY A 55 -4.89 -3.83 -2.16
N LEU A 56 -5.35 -3.79 -0.90
CA LEU A 56 -4.78 -4.62 0.16
C LEU A 56 -5.23 -6.08 0.02
N VAL A 57 -4.26 -7.00 0.03
CA VAL A 57 -4.49 -8.44 -0.03
C VAL A 57 -3.97 -9.13 1.23
N ALA A 58 -4.33 -10.40 1.43
CA ALA A 58 -3.74 -11.19 2.51
C ALA A 58 -2.22 -11.28 2.33
N ALA A 59 -1.45 -11.06 3.40
CA ALA A 59 0.00 -11.19 3.35
C ALA A 59 0.39 -12.63 3.01
N GLU A 60 1.27 -12.80 2.02
CA GLU A 60 1.85 -14.11 1.71
C GLU A 60 2.70 -14.64 2.88
N PRO A 61 2.89 -15.96 3.04
CA PRO A 61 3.59 -16.54 4.19
C PRO A 61 5.02 -16.01 4.42
N ALA A 62 5.71 -15.57 3.37
CA ALA A 62 7.05 -14.99 3.47
C ALA A 62 7.04 -13.54 4.02
N LEU A 63 5.87 -12.90 4.06
CA LEU A 63 5.62 -11.53 4.51
C LEU A 63 4.66 -11.47 5.71
N ALA A 64 4.05 -12.60 6.07
CA ALA A 64 3.12 -12.78 7.20
C ALA A 64 3.83 -13.10 8.51
#